data_AF-A0A916MUS5-F1
#
_entry.id   AF-A0A916MUS5-F1
#
_cell.length_a   1.000
_cell.length_b   1.000
_cell.length_c   1.000
_cell.angle_alpha   90.00
_cell.angle_beta   90.00
_cell.angle_gamma   90.00
#
_symmetry.space_group_name_H-M   'P 1'
#
loop_
_entity.id
_entity.type
_entity.pdbx_description
1 polymer ?
#
loop_
_entity_poly.entity_id
_entity_poly.type
_entity_poly.pdbx_seq_one_letter_code
_entity_poly.pdbx_strand_id
1 'polypeptide(L)' 'DVIGDSMTEINVTSPTCFQEIAQQTGFDVAKMFVDALEAALRA' A
#
# COMPACT_ATOMS: atom_id res chain seq x y z
N ASP A 1 -9.23 -5.67 -0.24
CA ASP A 1 -10.41 -5.05 -0.85
C ASP A 1 -11.56 -5.00 0.13
N VAL A 2 -12.31 -3.90 0.08
CA VAL A 2 -13.44 -3.64 0.96
C VAL A 2 -14.58 -3.12 0.11
N ILE A 3 -15.78 -3.66 0.31
CA ILE A 3 -17.01 -3.18 -0.34
C ILE A 3 -18.01 -2.84 0.78
N GLY A 4 -18.41 -1.58 0.86
CA GLY A 4 -19.17 -1.07 2.01
C GLY A 4 -18.34 -1.20 3.29
N ASP A 5 -18.91 -1.86 4.31
CA ASP A 5 -18.25 -2.08 5.61
C ASP A 5 -17.60 -3.47 5.73
N SER A 6 -17.61 -4.27 4.67
CA SER A 6 -17.16 -5.66 4.69
C SER A 6 -15.83 -5.86 3.98
N MET A 7 -14.89 -6.53 4.63
CA MET A 7 -13.66 -7.01 4.00
C MET A 7 -13.98 -8.20 3.11
N THR A 8 -13.62 -8.11 1.84
CA THR A 8 -13.93 -9.14 0.84
C THR A 8 -12.70 -9.94 0.42
N GLU A 9 -11.51 -9.31 0.39
CA GLU A 9 -10.29 -9.96 -0.09
C GLU A 9 -9.03 -9.34 0.55
N ILE A 10 -7.97 -10.13 0.69
CA ILE A 10 -6.65 -9.67 1.11
C ILE A 10 -5.62 -10.06 0.04
N ASN A 11 -5.12 -9.08 -0.70
CA ASN A 11 -4.09 -9.25 -1.73
C ASN A 11 -2.70 -9.14 -1.11
N VAL A 12 -2.04 -10.29 -0.89
CA VAL A 12 -0.73 -10.35 -0.22
C VAL A 12 0.46 -10.52 -1.15
N THR A 13 0.25 -10.98 -2.39
CA THR A 13 1.35 -11.32 -3.31
C THR A 13 1.79 -10.13 -4.15
N SER A 14 0.85 -9.46 -4.81
CA SER A 14 1.15 -8.32 -5.68
C SER A 14 0.01 -7.29 -5.68
N PRO A 15 -0.31 -6.66 -4.53
CA PRO A 15 -1.28 -5.57 -4.50
C PRO A 15 -0.80 -4.40 -5.39
N THR A 16 -1.72 -3.77 -6.11
CA THR A 16 -1.44 -2.72 -7.10
C THR A 16 -1.91 -1.34 -6.60
N CYS A 17 -2.18 -0.38 -7.51
CA CYS A 17 -2.77 0.94 -7.24
C CYS A 17 -1.86 2.03 -6.61
N PHE A 18 -0.54 1.85 -6.58
CA PHE A 18 0.38 2.84 -6.01
C PHE A 18 0.33 4.19 -6.75
N GLN A 19 0.26 4.16 -8.09
CA GLN A 19 0.27 5.37 -8.91
C GLN A 19 -1.03 6.16 -8.77
N GLU A 20 -2.15 5.44 -8.77
CA GLU A 20 -3.50 5.99 -8.68
C GLU A 20 -3.71 6.69 -7.35
N ILE A 21 -3.28 6.08 -6.24
CA ILE A 21 -3.34 6.68 -4.91
C ILE A 21 -2.48 7.95 -4.85
N ALA A 22 -1.25 7.90 -5.37
CA ALA A 22 -0.36 9.06 -5.39
C ALA A 22 -0.95 10.21 -6.20
N GLN A 23 -1.53 9.94 -7.37
CA GLN A 23 -2.14 10.96 -8.23
C GLN A 23 -3.40 11.58 -7.60
N GLN A 24 -4.24 10.78 -6.93
CA GLN A 24 -5.52 11.25 -6.39
C GLN A 24 -5.39 11.94 -5.03
N THR A 25 -4.42 11.53 -4.21
CA THR A 25 -4.29 11.99 -2.82
C THR A 25 -3.02 12.77 -2.54
N GLY A 26 -2.03 12.70 -3.43
CA GLY A 26 -0.68 13.22 -3.18
C GLY A 26 0.14 12.37 -2.21
N PHE A 27 -0.38 11.22 -1.75
CA PHE A 27 0.32 10.34 -0.82
C PHE A 27 1.34 9.44 -1.53
N ASP A 28 2.59 9.50 -1.10
CA ASP A 28 3.68 8.69 -1.66
C ASP A 28 3.71 7.29 -1.03
N VAL A 29 2.87 6.39 -1.56
CA VAL A 29 2.80 4.98 -1.15
C VAL A 29 4.14 4.27 -1.38
N ALA A 30 4.86 4.60 -2.46
CA ALA A 30 6.12 3.96 -2.80
C ALA A 30 7.19 4.28 -1.76
N LYS A 31 7.30 5.55 -1.35
CA LYS A 31 8.18 5.97 -0.27
C LYS A 31 7.83 5.28 1.05
N MET A 32 6.55 5.26 1.43
CA MET A 32 6.10 4.57 2.65
C MET A 32 6.55 3.10 2.66
N PHE A 33 6.37 2.40 1.54
CA PHE A 33 6.74 1.00 1.41
C PHE A 33 8.26 0.78 1.56
N VAL A 34 9.07 1.58 0.87
CA VAL A 34 10.55 1.49 0.94
C VAL A 34 11.06 1.84 2.34
N ASP A 35 10.54 2.89 2.97
CA ASP A 35 10.94 3.29 4.32
C ASP A 35 10.68 2.15 5.33
N ALA A 36 9.54 1.46 5.21
CA ALA A 36 9.20 0.32 6.05
C ALA A 36 10.13 -0.89 5.80
N LEU A 37 10.46 -1.17 4.54
CA LEU A 37 11.40 -2.23 4.18
C LEU A 37 12.80 -1.95 4.75
N GLU A 38 13.30 -0.74 4.58
CA GLU A 38 14.60 -0.35 5.15
C GLU A 38 14.62 -0.47 6.67
N ALA A 39 13.54 -0.08 7.35
CA ALA A 39 13.41 -0.24 8.79
C ALA A 39 13.43 -1.71 9.21
N ALA A 40 12.73 -2.58 8.48
CA ALA A 40 12.69 -4.01 8.76
C ALA A 40 14.06 -4.70 8.59
N LEU A 41 14.89 -4.22 7.65
CA LEU A 41 16.24 -4.73 7.44
C LEU A 41 17.28 -4.22 8.45
N ARG A 42 16.96 -3.18 9.23
CA ARG A 42 17.82 -2.62 10.28
C ARG A 42 17.59 -3.25 11.66
N ALA A 43 16.51 -4.02 11.82
CA ALA A 43 16.15 -4.73 13.06
C ALA A 43 16.79 -6.11 13.13
#